data_AF-A0A944J8K5-F1
#
_entry.id   AF-A0A944J8K5-F1
#
_cell.length_a   1.000
_cell.length_b   1.000
_cell.length_c   1.000
_cell.angle_alpha   90.00
_cell.angle_beta   90.00
_cell.angle_gamma   90.00
#
_symmetry.space_group_name_H-M   'P 1'
#
loop_
_entity.id
_entity.type
_entity.pdbx_description
1 polymer ?
#
loop_
_entity_poly.entity_id
_entity_poly.type
_entity_poly.pdbx_seq_one_letter_code
_entity_poly.pdbx_strand_id
1 'polypeptide(L)'
;MRIMRSTTLARTFLTAIAVAGLATPTVASATAGADAGSSRTSLLGLPGVGGVNGVGTNSGIGGLGGTGGAAGANGNGGIGGDGGNGDGSGSTGGAGGTGGAGGANGNGGSGGAGGTASQGGTGGKGGVGGVGDAGTGITGGKGGKGGASTAGGIHKGGAGGAGGAASPV
;
A
#
# COMPACT_ATOMS: atom_id res chain seq x y z
N MET A 1 36.94 35.10 38.60
CA MET A 1 36.34 35.62 37.36
C MET A 1 35.07 34.82 37.04
N ARG A 2 33.96 35.55 36.75
CA ARG A 2 32.75 35.21 35.96
C ARG A 2 31.86 34.05 36.49
N ILE A 3 30.69 34.23 37.12
CA ILE A 3 29.39 34.93 36.81
C ILE A 3 28.46 34.18 35.84
N MET A 4 27.39 33.62 36.44
CA MET A 4 25.94 33.60 36.08
C MET A 4 25.50 33.00 34.71
N ARG A 5 24.30 32.42 34.52
CA ARG A 5 22.95 32.87 34.93
C ARG A 5 21.94 31.71 35.01
N SER A 6 21.19 31.70 36.11
CA SER A 6 19.91 31.02 36.30
C SER A 6 18.83 32.09 36.39
N THR A 7 17.75 31.95 35.62
CA THR A 7 16.58 32.86 35.52
C THR A 7 15.55 32.11 34.65
N THR A 8 14.26 31.94 34.93
CA THR A 8 13.35 32.57 35.90
C THR A 8 12.10 31.68 36.02
N LEU A 9 11.68 31.36 37.25
CA LEU A 9 10.38 30.77 37.56
C LEU A 9 9.49 31.95 38.01
N ALA A 10 8.69 32.51 37.10
CA ALA A 10 7.77 33.59 37.44
C ALA A 10 6.42 33.01 37.85
N ARG A 11 6.25 32.85 39.17
CA ARG A 11 4.94 32.86 39.84
C ARG A 11 4.44 34.31 39.84
N THR A 12 3.27 34.55 39.28
CA THR A 12 2.49 35.75 39.59
C THR A 12 1.05 35.36 39.91
N PHE A 13 0.57 35.99 40.97
CA PHE A 13 -0.56 35.65 41.82
C PHE A 13 -1.93 36.02 41.23
N LEU A 14 -2.92 35.18 41.56
CA LEU A 14 -4.21 35.55 42.18
C LEU A 14 -5.13 36.58 41.49
N THR A 15 -6.28 36.12 41.01
CA THR A 15 -7.57 36.80 41.23
C THR A 15 -8.71 35.77 41.29
N ALA A 16 -9.24 35.54 42.49
CA ALA A 16 -10.54 34.92 42.68
C ALA A 16 -11.61 35.98 42.38
N ILE A 17 -12.39 35.77 41.32
CA ILE A 17 -13.63 36.51 41.08
C ILE A 17 -14.75 35.46 41.13
N ALA A 18 -15.40 35.36 42.28
CA ALA A 18 -16.66 34.64 42.42
C ALA A 18 -17.75 35.50 41.76
N VAL A 19 -18.20 35.08 40.58
CA VAL A 19 -19.45 35.56 39.97
C VAL A 19 -20.41 34.39 39.92
N ALA A 20 -21.52 34.57 40.61
CA ALA A 20 -22.63 33.65 40.71
C ALA A 20 -23.25 33.37 39.34
N GLY A 21 -23.69 32.12 39.14
CA GLY A 21 -24.61 31.74 38.09
C GLY A 21 -23.95 31.36 36.76
N LEU A 22 -23.48 30.12 36.63
CA LEU A 22 -23.31 29.51 35.32
C LEU A 22 -23.81 28.06 35.38
N ALA A 23 -24.78 27.80 34.51
CA ALA A 23 -25.56 26.59 34.42
C ALA A 23 -24.70 25.32 34.39
N THR A 24 -25.22 24.28 35.03
CA THR A 24 -24.80 22.89 34.83
C THR A 24 -24.64 22.61 33.34
N PRO A 25 -23.48 22.15 32.84
CA PRO A 25 -23.47 21.47 31.56
C PRO A 25 -24.17 20.13 31.79
N THR A 26 -25.48 20.10 31.52
CA THR A 26 -26.21 18.88 31.24
C THR A 26 -25.43 18.18 30.15
N VAL A 27 -24.86 17.01 30.45
CA VAL A 27 -24.29 16.12 29.45
C VAL A 27 -25.38 15.80 28.43
N ALA A 28 -25.37 16.53 27.31
CA ALA A 28 -26.25 16.25 26.19
C ALA A 28 -25.87 14.87 25.66
N SER A 29 -26.74 13.89 25.90
CA SER A 29 -26.74 12.62 25.20
C SER A 29 -26.73 12.92 23.71
N ALA A 30 -25.59 12.69 23.05
CA ALA A 30 -25.52 12.67 21.61
C ALA A 30 -26.31 11.44 21.15
N THR A 31 -27.61 11.61 20.98
CA THR A 31 -28.44 10.73 20.18
C THR A 31 -27.79 10.68 18.81
N ALA A 32 -27.15 9.56 18.49
CA ALA A 32 -26.68 9.27 17.15
C ALA A 32 -27.92 9.15 16.25
N GLY A 33 -28.42 10.30 15.81
CA GLY A 33 -29.42 10.44 14.77
C GLY A 33 -28.78 9.94 13.48
N ALA A 34 -29.15 8.73 13.10
CA ALA A 34 -28.94 8.20 11.77
C ALA A 34 -29.79 9.03 10.79
N ASP A 35 -29.26 10.17 10.35
CA ASP A 35 -29.82 10.90 9.23
C ASP A 35 -28.87 10.83 8.03
N ALA A 36 -29.43 10.20 7.00
CA ALA A 36 -28.83 9.89 5.71
C ALA A 36 -28.51 11.17 4.93
N GLY A 37 -27.38 11.81 5.25
CA GLY A 37 -26.76 12.86 4.46
C GLY A 37 -25.62 12.29 3.63
N SER A 38 -25.89 12.02 2.35
CA SER A 38 -25.03 11.40 1.36
C SER A 38 -23.63 12.06 1.18
N SER A 39 -22.70 11.75 2.09
CA SER A 39 -21.25 11.70 1.79
C SER A 39 -20.84 10.25 1.55
N ARG A 40 -21.64 9.52 0.75
CA ARG A 40 -21.16 8.32 0.06
C ARG A 40 -20.26 8.77 -1.08
N THR A 41 -19.15 9.43 -0.78
CA THR A 41 -17.97 9.36 -1.63
C THR A 41 -17.51 7.91 -1.52
N SER A 42 -18.19 7.03 -2.25
CA SER A 42 -17.68 5.75 -2.71
C SER A 42 -16.58 5.18 -1.81
N LEU A 43 -16.96 4.50 -0.72
CA LEU A 43 -16.05 3.60 0.01
C LEU A 43 -15.78 2.33 -0.84
N LEU A 44 -15.64 2.50 -2.16
CA LEU A 44 -14.93 1.57 -3.02
C LEU A 44 -13.51 1.56 -2.46
N GLY A 45 -13.06 0.41 -1.94
CA GLY A 45 -11.76 0.30 -1.29
C GLY A 45 -10.67 0.91 -2.18
N LEU A 46 -9.79 1.72 -1.57
CA LEU A 46 -8.74 2.37 -2.33
C LEU A 46 -7.86 1.32 -3.02
N PRO A 47 -7.49 1.52 -4.30
CA PRO A 47 -6.57 0.63 -4.96
C PRO A 47 -5.20 0.66 -4.26
N GLY A 48 -4.52 -0.48 -4.28
CA GLY A 48 -3.14 -0.55 -3.84
C GLY A 48 -2.23 0.31 -4.71
N VAL A 49 -1.25 0.97 -4.09
CA VAL A 49 -0.29 1.81 -4.81
C VAL A 49 0.68 0.98 -5.66
N GLY A 50 1.22 1.55 -6.73
CA GLY A 50 2.27 0.88 -7.51
C GLY A 50 3.56 0.71 -6.70
N GLY A 51 4.25 -0.39 -6.93
CA GLY A 51 5.62 -0.60 -6.46
C GLY A 51 6.59 0.30 -7.22
N VAL A 52 7.64 0.75 -6.54
CA VAL A 52 8.69 1.57 -7.17
C VAL A 52 9.54 0.73 -8.12
N ASN A 53 9.98 1.29 -9.24
CA ASN A 53 10.86 0.56 -10.15
C ASN A 53 12.26 0.41 -9.54
N GLY A 54 12.90 -0.73 -9.82
CA GLY A 54 14.29 -0.95 -9.50
C GLY A 54 15.19 -0.05 -10.34
N VAL A 55 16.28 0.41 -9.75
CA VAL A 55 17.29 1.21 -10.45
C VAL A 55 18.52 0.33 -10.67
N GLY A 56 18.99 0.27 -11.91
CA GLY A 56 20.20 -0.43 -12.28
C GLY A 56 21.46 0.21 -11.71
N THR A 57 22.48 -0.60 -11.47
CA THR A 57 23.84 -0.09 -11.22
C THR A 57 24.73 -0.41 -12.42
N ASN A 58 25.70 0.45 -12.70
CA ASN A 58 26.68 0.24 -13.78
C ASN A 58 27.54 -1.02 -13.62
N SER A 59 27.35 -1.80 -12.56
CA SER A 59 28.02 -3.08 -12.30
C SER A 59 27.36 -4.27 -13.02
N GLY A 60 26.40 -4.02 -13.92
CA GLY A 60 25.77 -5.06 -14.74
C GLY A 60 24.67 -5.85 -14.02
N ILE A 61 24.23 -5.40 -12.85
CA ILE A 61 23.07 -5.97 -12.15
C ILE A 61 21.99 -4.89 -12.02
N GLY A 62 20.82 -5.22 -12.55
CA GLY A 62 19.62 -4.41 -12.42
C GLY A 62 18.99 -4.47 -11.03
N GLY A 63 18.47 -3.34 -10.54
CA GLY A 63 17.80 -3.28 -9.23
C GLY A 63 16.46 -4.01 -9.20
N LEU A 64 16.01 -4.43 -8.02
CA LEU A 64 14.72 -5.12 -7.87
C LEU A 64 13.56 -4.13 -7.91
N GLY A 65 12.49 -4.49 -8.62
CA GLY A 65 11.22 -3.78 -8.55
C GLY A 65 10.54 -3.95 -7.19
N GLY A 66 9.94 -2.89 -6.69
CA GLY A 66 9.19 -2.84 -5.44
C GLY A 66 7.86 -3.58 -5.53
N THR A 67 7.34 -4.03 -4.39
CA THR A 67 6.04 -4.70 -4.33
C THR A 67 4.90 -3.68 -4.46
N GLY A 68 3.87 -4.01 -5.23
CA GLY A 68 2.63 -3.24 -5.28
C GLY A 68 1.92 -3.28 -3.92
N GLY A 69 1.36 -2.16 -3.50
CA GLY A 69 0.62 -2.03 -2.25
C GLY A 69 -0.61 -2.92 -2.21
N ALA A 70 -0.97 -3.39 -1.01
CA ALA A 70 -2.27 -4.03 -0.80
C ALA A 70 -3.39 -3.00 -0.93
N ALA A 71 -4.55 -3.46 -1.40
CA ALA A 71 -5.72 -2.61 -1.53
C ALA A 71 -6.50 -2.49 -0.21
N GLY A 72 -7.35 -1.47 -0.13
CA GLY A 72 -8.41 -1.40 0.89
C GLY A 72 -9.49 -2.47 0.67
N ALA A 73 -10.48 -2.54 1.57
CA ALA A 73 -11.44 -3.64 1.70
C ALA A 73 -12.09 -4.16 0.40
N ASN A 74 -12.28 -3.34 -0.62
CA ASN A 74 -12.83 -3.73 -1.93
C ASN A 74 -11.97 -3.28 -3.14
N GLY A 75 -10.72 -2.89 -2.90
CA GLY A 75 -9.85 -2.35 -3.94
C GLY A 75 -9.04 -3.44 -4.65
N ASN A 76 -8.54 -3.15 -5.85
CA ASN A 76 -7.57 -4.02 -6.51
C ASN A 76 -6.16 -3.76 -5.97
N GLY A 77 -5.36 -4.83 -5.85
CA GLY A 77 -3.96 -4.71 -5.44
C GLY A 77 -3.14 -3.89 -6.44
N GLY A 78 -2.08 -3.25 -5.93
CA GLY A 78 -1.19 -2.43 -6.73
C GLY A 78 -0.29 -3.23 -7.66
N ILE A 79 0.15 -2.61 -8.75
CA ILE A 79 1.09 -3.24 -9.69
C ILE A 79 2.50 -3.24 -9.07
N GLY A 80 3.23 -4.35 -9.16
CA GLY A 80 4.65 -4.39 -8.78
C GLY A 80 5.50 -3.52 -9.70
N GLY A 81 6.54 -2.89 -9.17
CA GLY A 81 7.46 -2.07 -9.97
C GLY A 81 8.31 -2.92 -10.90
N ASP A 82 8.77 -2.34 -12.00
CA ASP A 82 9.66 -3.03 -12.93
C ASP A 82 11.06 -3.22 -12.33
N GLY A 83 11.76 -4.26 -12.76
CA GLY A 83 13.18 -4.43 -12.46
C GLY A 83 14.02 -3.36 -13.18
N GLY A 84 15.11 -2.93 -12.56
CA GLY A 84 16.07 -2.02 -13.15
C GLY A 84 16.91 -2.70 -14.22
N ASN A 85 17.44 -1.92 -15.16
CA ASN A 85 18.26 -2.45 -16.25
C ASN A 85 19.69 -2.77 -15.77
N GLY A 86 20.36 -3.72 -16.42
CA GLY A 86 21.78 -4.01 -16.19
C GLY A 86 22.59 -3.79 -17.47
N ASP A 87 23.74 -3.13 -17.35
CA ASP A 87 24.59 -2.77 -18.50
C ASP A 87 25.89 -3.57 -18.57
N GLY A 88 26.36 -3.86 -19.79
CA GLY A 88 27.62 -4.56 -20.05
C GLY A 88 27.46 -6.01 -20.55
N SER A 89 28.56 -6.59 -21.06
CA SER A 89 28.56 -7.97 -21.58
C SER A 89 28.40 -8.95 -20.41
N GLY A 90 27.28 -9.68 -20.39
CA GLY A 90 26.95 -10.62 -19.30
C GLY A 90 26.10 -10.01 -18.18
N SER A 91 25.61 -8.78 -18.34
CA SER A 91 24.71 -8.15 -17.37
C SER A 91 23.39 -8.92 -17.20
N THR A 92 22.82 -8.87 -15.99
CA THR A 92 21.50 -9.42 -15.67
C THR A 92 20.57 -8.30 -15.23
N GLY A 93 19.35 -8.31 -15.76
CA GLY A 93 18.33 -7.34 -15.46
C GLY A 93 17.67 -7.64 -14.12
N GLY A 94 17.17 -6.61 -13.47
CA GLY A 94 16.51 -6.74 -12.17
C GLY A 94 15.26 -7.58 -12.27
N ALA A 95 14.88 -8.23 -11.17
CA ALA A 95 13.58 -8.88 -11.11
C ALA A 95 12.47 -7.83 -10.94
N GLY A 96 11.36 -8.01 -11.65
CA GLY A 96 10.15 -7.24 -11.40
C GLY A 96 9.58 -7.53 -10.01
N GLY A 97 8.96 -6.51 -9.42
CA GLY A 97 8.31 -6.58 -8.12
C GLY A 97 7.01 -7.36 -8.16
N THR A 98 6.59 -7.89 -7.02
CA THR A 98 5.32 -8.62 -6.95
C THR A 98 4.13 -7.66 -6.95
N GLY A 99 3.02 -8.07 -7.56
CA GLY A 99 1.75 -7.36 -7.41
C GLY A 99 1.20 -7.44 -5.99
N GLY A 100 0.44 -6.43 -5.59
CA GLY A 100 -0.19 -6.34 -4.28
C GLY A 100 -1.45 -7.20 -4.16
N ALA A 101 -1.88 -7.46 -2.93
CA ALA A 101 -3.12 -8.19 -2.67
C ALA A 101 -4.36 -7.32 -2.92
N GLY A 102 -5.42 -7.91 -3.48
CA GLY A 102 -6.74 -7.28 -3.55
C GLY A 102 -7.49 -7.34 -2.21
N GLY A 103 -8.42 -6.40 -2.01
CA GLY A 103 -9.40 -6.46 -0.92
C GLY A 103 -10.39 -7.62 -1.11
N ALA A 104 -11.32 -7.83 -0.17
CA ALA A 104 -12.23 -8.98 -0.11
C ALA A 104 -12.85 -9.41 -1.46
N ASN A 105 -13.30 -8.47 -2.29
CA ASN A 105 -13.77 -8.74 -3.66
C ASN A 105 -12.86 -8.20 -4.77
N GLY A 106 -11.70 -7.65 -4.39
CA GLY A 106 -10.73 -7.03 -5.28
C GLY A 106 -9.74 -8.03 -5.86
N ASN A 107 -9.34 -7.78 -7.11
CA ASN A 107 -8.34 -8.61 -7.77
C ASN A 107 -6.93 -8.30 -7.22
N GLY A 108 -6.05 -9.29 -7.27
CA GLY A 108 -4.63 -9.06 -7.04
C GLY A 108 -4.01 -8.19 -8.13
N GLY A 109 -3.01 -7.38 -7.77
CA GLY A 109 -2.28 -6.55 -8.71
C GLY A 109 -1.35 -7.36 -9.60
N SER A 110 -0.95 -6.84 -10.76
CA SER A 110 0.02 -7.52 -11.62
C SER A 110 1.45 -7.41 -11.07
N GLY A 111 2.30 -8.39 -11.33
CA GLY A 111 3.74 -8.25 -11.12
C GLY A 111 4.37 -7.31 -12.14
N GLY A 112 5.48 -6.67 -11.77
CA GLY A 112 6.27 -5.82 -12.64
C GLY A 112 7.10 -6.62 -13.64
N ALA A 113 7.50 -6.01 -14.75
CA ALA A 113 8.37 -6.64 -15.72
C ALA A 113 9.80 -6.80 -15.17
N GLY A 114 10.56 -7.76 -15.68
CA GLY A 114 12.00 -7.80 -15.47
C GLY A 114 12.69 -6.59 -16.11
N GLY A 115 13.87 -6.23 -15.61
CA GLY A 115 14.71 -5.19 -16.22
C GLY A 115 15.47 -5.69 -17.44
N THR A 116 15.79 -4.80 -18.37
CA THR A 116 16.51 -5.18 -19.59
C THR A 116 18.00 -5.37 -19.30
N ALA A 117 18.63 -6.38 -19.92
CA ALA A 117 20.07 -6.64 -19.82
C ALA A 117 20.51 -7.67 -20.86
N SER A 118 21.81 -7.94 -20.95
CA SER A 118 22.34 -8.99 -21.83
C SER A 118 21.71 -10.36 -21.57
N GLN A 119 21.40 -10.70 -20.31
CA GLN A 119 20.71 -11.94 -19.92
C GLN A 119 19.21 -11.72 -19.61
N GLY A 120 18.71 -10.49 -19.75
CA GLY A 120 17.35 -10.12 -19.36
C GLY A 120 17.10 -10.15 -17.85
N GLY A 121 15.86 -9.85 -17.45
CA GLY A 121 15.40 -9.89 -16.07
C GLY A 121 14.19 -10.80 -15.89
N THR A 122 13.99 -11.31 -14.67
CA THR A 122 12.82 -12.15 -14.33
C THR A 122 11.60 -11.29 -14.06
N GLY A 123 10.44 -11.67 -14.58
CA GLY A 123 9.18 -10.97 -14.28
C GLY A 123 8.71 -11.20 -12.82
N GLY A 124 8.07 -10.21 -12.23
CA GLY A 124 7.51 -10.27 -10.89
C GLY A 124 6.25 -11.13 -10.81
N LYS A 125 5.96 -11.71 -9.64
CA LYS A 125 4.74 -12.52 -9.47
C LYS A 125 3.49 -11.63 -9.42
N GLY A 126 2.37 -12.14 -9.90
CA GLY A 126 1.07 -11.50 -9.67
C GLY A 126 0.67 -11.57 -8.19
N GLY A 127 -0.10 -10.57 -7.76
CA GLY A 127 -0.67 -10.48 -6.42
C GLY A 127 -1.86 -11.40 -6.23
N VAL A 128 -2.21 -11.68 -4.98
CA VAL A 128 -3.32 -12.57 -4.63
C VAL A 128 -4.64 -11.79 -4.68
N GLY A 129 -5.69 -12.38 -5.25
CA GLY A 129 -7.04 -11.82 -5.19
C GLY A 129 -7.63 -11.98 -3.79
N GLY A 130 -8.45 -11.03 -3.34
CA GLY A 130 -8.96 -11.11 -1.97
C GLY A 130 -10.04 -12.16 -1.79
N VAL A 131 -10.18 -12.60 -0.55
CA VAL A 131 -11.09 -13.66 -0.13
C VAL A 131 -12.47 -13.03 0.10
N GLY A 132 -13.45 -13.48 -0.68
CA GLY A 132 -14.82 -13.00 -0.57
C GLY A 132 -15.52 -13.63 0.64
N ASP A 133 -16.70 -13.13 0.96
CA ASP A 133 -17.55 -13.67 2.01
C ASP A 133 -18.79 -14.35 1.38
N ALA A 134 -18.81 -15.69 1.39
CA ALA A 134 -19.92 -16.45 0.82
C ALA A 134 -21.23 -16.24 1.61
N GLY A 135 -21.16 -15.98 2.91
CA GLY A 135 -22.33 -15.73 3.76
C GLY A 135 -23.09 -14.46 3.37
N THR A 136 -22.40 -13.51 2.75
CA THR A 136 -22.98 -12.28 2.20
C THR A 136 -23.07 -12.28 0.67
N GLY A 137 -22.73 -13.41 0.02
CA GLY A 137 -22.75 -13.56 -1.44
C GLY A 137 -21.61 -12.81 -2.18
N ILE A 138 -20.60 -12.35 -1.45
CA ILE A 138 -19.44 -11.65 -2.03
C ILE A 138 -18.43 -12.69 -2.51
N THR A 139 -18.22 -12.78 -3.81
CA THR A 139 -17.17 -13.64 -4.39
C THR A 139 -15.78 -13.05 -4.21
N GLY A 140 -14.78 -13.90 -4.00
CA GLY A 140 -13.39 -13.47 -3.97
C GLY A 140 -12.89 -12.93 -5.31
N GLY A 141 -11.87 -12.09 -5.25
CA GLY A 141 -11.22 -11.52 -6.43
C GLY A 141 -10.27 -12.50 -7.13
N LYS A 142 -9.99 -12.26 -8.41
CA LYS A 142 -9.01 -13.06 -9.17
C LYS A 142 -7.59 -12.69 -8.76
N GLY A 143 -6.65 -13.63 -8.92
CA GLY A 143 -5.24 -13.33 -8.81
C GLY A 143 -4.74 -12.44 -9.95
N GLY A 144 -3.71 -11.65 -9.65
CA GLY A 144 -3.05 -10.79 -10.62
C GLY A 144 -2.21 -11.57 -11.61
N LYS A 145 -1.89 -10.96 -12.76
CA LYS A 145 -0.99 -11.57 -13.74
C LYS A 145 0.47 -11.43 -13.29
N GLY A 146 1.30 -12.41 -13.62
CA GLY A 146 2.75 -12.24 -13.47
C GLY A 146 3.27 -11.26 -14.51
N GLY A 147 4.38 -10.60 -14.19
CA GLY A 147 5.08 -9.70 -15.10
C GLY A 147 5.87 -10.46 -16.16
N ALA A 148 6.13 -9.81 -17.29
CA ALA A 148 6.94 -10.39 -18.35
C ALA A 148 8.43 -10.45 -17.93
N SER A 149 9.18 -11.43 -18.45
CA SER A 149 10.63 -11.27 -18.55
C SER A 149 10.95 -10.34 -19.72
N THR A 150 12.06 -9.62 -19.62
CA THR A 150 12.60 -8.79 -20.71
C THR A 150 13.80 -9.46 -21.36
N ALA A 151 14.06 -9.08 -22.62
CA ALA A 151 14.92 -9.79 -23.57
C ALA A 151 16.37 -9.97 -23.08
N GLY A 152 16.97 -11.11 -23.45
CA GLY A 152 18.42 -11.36 -23.35
C GLY A 152 18.82 -12.77 -22.89
N GLY A 153 17.99 -13.50 -22.14
CA GLY A 153 18.44 -14.78 -21.58
C GLY A 153 17.38 -15.70 -21.00
N ILE A 154 17.86 -16.76 -20.36
CA ILE A 154 17.18 -17.95 -19.79
C ILE A 154 16.08 -17.66 -18.75
N HIS A 155 15.75 -16.40 -18.48
CA HIS A 155 14.82 -15.99 -17.43
C HIS A 155 13.35 -16.06 -17.87
N LYS A 156 12.51 -16.54 -16.97
CA LYS A 156 11.07 -16.73 -17.21
C LYS A 156 10.28 -15.50 -16.79
N GLY A 157 9.11 -15.33 -17.39
CA GLY A 157 8.09 -14.43 -16.85
C GLY A 157 7.68 -14.84 -15.44
N GLY A 158 7.13 -13.89 -14.69
CA GLY A 158 6.59 -14.12 -13.37
C GLY A 158 5.35 -15.00 -13.42
N ALA A 159 5.13 -15.78 -12.35
CA ALA A 159 3.91 -16.54 -12.19
C ALA A 159 2.71 -15.62 -11.90
N GLY A 160 1.51 -16.01 -12.35
CA GLY A 160 0.28 -15.38 -11.91
C GLY A 160 0.05 -15.57 -10.40
N GLY A 161 -0.67 -14.65 -9.79
CA GLY A 161 -1.11 -14.75 -8.41
C GLY A 161 -2.32 -15.68 -8.27
N ALA A 162 -2.53 -16.19 -7.05
CA ALA A 162 -3.69 -17.01 -6.72
C ALA A 162 -4.97 -16.17 -6.66
N GLY A 163 -6.09 -16.72 -7.12
CA GLY A 163 -7.41 -16.14 -6.87
C GLY A 163 -7.85 -16.36 -5.43
N GLY A 164 -8.62 -15.42 -4.89
CA GLY A 164 -9.25 -15.56 -3.60
C GLY A 164 -10.48 -16.45 -3.71
N ALA A 165 -10.56 -17.47 -2.85
CA ALA A 165 -11.77 -18.26 -2.67
C ALA A 165 -12.83 -17.43 -1.93
N ALA A 166 -14.09 -17.86 -1.97
CA ALA A 166 -15.07 -17.37 -1.00
C ALA A 166 -14.87 -18.13 0.32
N SER A 167 -14.94 -17.43 1.46
CA SER A 167 -14.89 -18.07 2.78
C SER A 167 -16.09 -19.01 2.96
N PRO A 168 -15.91 -20.18 3.61
CA PRO A 168 -17.00 -21.12 3.87
C PRO A 168 -18.05 -20.50 4.80
N VAL A 169 -19.31 -20.92 4.61
CA VAL A 169 -20.49 -20.55 5.41
C VAL A 169 -20.65 -21.44 6.62
#